data_AF-A0A520U2K7-F1
#
_entry.id   AF-A0A520U2K7-F1
#
_cell.length_a   1.000
_cell.length_b   1.000
_cell.length_c   1.000
_cell.angle_alpha   90.00
_cell.angle_beta   90.00
_cell.angle_gamma   90.00
#
_symmetry.space_group_name_H-M   'P 1'
#
loop_
_entity.id
_entity.type
_entity.pdbx_description
1 polymer ?
#
loop_
_entity_poly.entity_id
_entity_poly.type
_entity_poly.pdbx_seq_one_letter_code
_entity_poly.pdbx_strand_id
1 'polypeptide(L)'
;GLVISWFVGYRLPGLEYNNQKVEAAFRKDLVLGEDDKVNYAQTDTLWGLFTGIRFNYQRLYMHYGYFDIWIESYGQFMVVVPFLIIGPSLFTGAALLGVVIQISNAFDRVHSGFALFLFNWTTITELRSIWKRLSEFEINLDKYSKPDEITT
;
A
#
# COMPACT_ATOMS: atom_id res chain seq x y z
N GLY A 1 -9.85 -11.00 7.94
CA GLY A 1 -9.55 -9.98 6.92
C GLY A 1 -8.41 -9.08 7.35
N LEU A 2 -8.69 -8.08 8.18
CA LEU A 2 -7.77 -6.99 8.56
C LEU A 2 -6.37 -7.43 9.01
N VAL A 3 -6.24 -8.40 9.91
CA VAL A 3 -4.93 -8.86 10.39
C VAL A 3 -4.11 -9.53 9.28
N ILE A 4 -4.77 -10.27 8.38
CA ILE A 4 -4.10 -10.94 7.26
C ILE A 4 -3.68 -9.91 6.22
N SER A 5 -4.58 -8.97 5.88
CA SER A 5 -4.24 -7.89 4.95
C SER A 5 -3.17 -6.95 5.51
N TRP A 6 -3.14 -6.73 6.83
CA TRP A 6 -2.05 -6.02 7.49
C TRP A 6 -0.71 -6.76 7.34
N PHE A 7 -0.71 -8.08 7.55
CA PHE A 7 0.47 -8.91 7.42
C PHE A 7 0.98 -8.99 5.97
N VAL A 8 0.08 -9.17 5.00
CA VAL A 8 0.40 -9.19 3.57
C VAL A 8 0.85 -7.80 3.09
N GLY A 9 0.23 -6.74 3.62
CA GLY A 9 0.49 -5.35 3.25
C GLY A 9 1.71 -4.70 3.90
N TYR A 10 2.28 -5.30 4.95
CA TYR A 10 3.32 -4.67 5.78
C TYR A 10 4.59 -4.28 5.01
N ARG A 11 4.92 -4.99 3.93
CA ARG A 11 6.12 -4.70 3.11
C ARG A 11 5.91 -3.64 2.03
N LEU A 12 4.68 -3.33 1.63
CA LEU A 12 4.42 -2.39 0.53
C LEU A 12 5.02 -0.98 0.76
N PRO A 13 4.89 -0.36 1.95
CA PRO A 13 5.44 0.98 2.17
C PRO A 13 6.96 1.07 1.99
N GLY A 14 7.68 0.00 2.32
CA GLY A 14 9.14 -0.06 2.14
C GLY A 14 9.56 -0.17 0.68
N LEU A 15 8.80 -0.92 -0.13
CA LEU A 15 9.05 -1.02 -1.57
C LEU A 15 8.72 0.28 -2.29
N GLU A 16 7.59 0.91 -1.92
CA GLU A 16 7.15 2.20 -2.46
C GLU A 16 8.20 3.30 -2.20
N TYR A 17 8.71 3.38 -0.97
CA TYR A 17 9.79 4.30 -0.61
C TYR A 17 11.05 4.07 -1.45
N ASN A 18 11.48 2.82 -1.61
CA ASN A 18 12.65 2.50 -2.43
C ASN A 18 12.43 2.89 -3.90
N ASN A 19 11.22 2.70 -4.42
CA ASN A 19 10.89 3.06 -5.80
C ASN A 19 10.97 4.57 -6.02
N GLN A 20 10.35 5.36 -5.11
CA GLN A 20 10.43 6.83 -5.14
C GLN A 20 11.88 7.34 -5.02
N LYS A 21 12.71 6.68 -4.20
CA LYS A 21 14.13 7.05 -4.03
C LYS A 21 14.94 6.82 -5.32
N VAL A 22 14.79 5.68 -5.98
CA VAL A 22 15.52 5.39 -7.23
C VAL A 22 15.02 6.31 -8.36
N GLU A 23 13.71 6.55 -8.45
CA GLU A 23 13.13 7.46 -9.44
C GLU A 23 13.61 8.91 -9.24
N ALA A 24 13.68 9.39 -7.99
CA ALA A 24 14.20 10.72 -7.68
C ALA A 24 15.69 10.86 -8.04
N ALA A 25 16.51 9.83 -7.80
CA ALA A 25 17.92 9.83 -8.19
C ALA A 25 18.08 9.93 -9.72
N PHE A 26 17.29 9.18 -10.47
CA PHE A 26 17.29 9.24 -11.93
C PHE A 26 16.83 10.61 -12.47
N ARG A 27 15.75 11.17 -11.93
CA ARG A 27 15.29 12.53 -12.30
C ARG A 27 16.34 13.58 -11.98
N LYS A 28 17.00 13.48 -10.83
CA LYS A 28 18.08 14.40 -10.45
C LYS A 28 19.25 14.33 -11.45
N ASP A 29 19.66 13.13 -11.84
CA ASP A 29 20.78 12.95 -12.78
C ASP A 29 20.44 13.50 -14.18
N LEU A 30 19.18 13.37 -14.61
CA LEU A 30 18.69 13.97 -15.85
C LEU A 30 18.68 15.51 -15.82
N VAL A 31 18.25 16.11 -14.70
CA VAL A 31 18.26 17.57 -14.53
C VAL A 31 19.69 18.11 -14.49
N LEU A 32 20.60 17.44 -13.78
CA LEU A 32 22.02 17.84 -13.77
C LEU A 32 22.68 17.67 -15.15
N GLY A 33 22.27 16.67 -15.92
CA GLY A 33 22.69 16.49 -17.31
C GLY A 33 22.11 17.51 -18.29
N GLU A 34 21.08 18.28 -17.92
CA GLU A 34 20.60 19.42 -18.71
C GLU A 34 21.64 20.55 -18.70
N ASP A 35 22.20 20.84 -17.53
CA ASP A 35 23.16 21.93 -17.32
C ASP A 35 24.62 21.54 -17.64
N ASP A 36 25.05 20.30 -17.34
CA ASP A 36 26.44 19.85 -17.59
C ASP A 36 26.50 18.41 -18.15
N LYS A 37 26.42 18.30 -19.48
CA LYS A 37 26.43 17.04 -20.25
C LYS A 37 27.76 16.29 -20.24
N VAL A 38 28.85 16.92 -19.80
CA VAL A 38 30.19 16.32 -19.85
C VAL A 38 30.48 15.51 -18.59
N ASN A 39 30.00 16.00 -17.44
CA ASN A 39 30.15 15.35 -16.13
C ASN A 39 28.91 14.55 -15.68
N TYR A 40 27.72 14.91 -16.16
CA TYR A 40 26.45 14.26 -15.82
C TYR A 40 25.76 13.69 -17.07
N ALA A 41 24.82 12.74 -16.89
CA ALA A 41 24.15 12.01 -17.97
C ALA A 41 25.04 11.08 -18.82
N GLN A 42 26.06 10.46 -18.24
CA GLN A 42 26.78 9.36 -18.89
C GLN A 42 25.81 8.21 -19.21
N THR A 43 25.91 7.65 -20.42
CA THR A 43 24.98 6.63 -20.91
C THR A 43 25.00 5.36 -20.05
N ASP A 44 26.15 5.01 -19.47
CA ASP A 44 26.31 3.83 -18.61
C ASP A 44 25.65 3.99 -17.24
N THR A 45 25.74 5.18 -16.60
CA THR A 45 25.07 5.46 -15.32
C THR A 45 23.56 5.57 -15.49
N LEU A 46 23.08 6.19 -16.56
CA LEU A 46 21.65 6.25 -16.89
C LEU A 46 21.06 4.85 -17.11
N TRP A 47 21.78 3.96 -17.81
CA TRP A 47 21.34 2.57 -17.99
C TRP A 47 21.31 1.78 -16.67
N GLY A 48 22.31 1.97 -15.80
CA GLY A 48 22.33 1.37 -14.47
C GLY A 48 21.17 1.84 -13.59
N LEU A 49 20.88 3.14 -13.61
CA LEU A 49 19.73 3.71 -12.89
C LEU A 49 18.40 3.21 -13.45
N PHE A 50 18.25 3.18 -14.78
CA PHE A 50 17.02 2.72 -15.44
C PHE A 50 16.72 1.24 -15.17
N THR A 51 17.74 0.38 -15.22
CA THR A 51 17.59 -1.05 -14.86
C THR A 51 17.23 -1.22 -13.39
N GLY A 52 17.86 -0.45 -12.50
CA GLY A 52 17.51 -0.38 -11.08
C GLY A 52 16.04 -0.02 -10.84
N ILE A 53 15.52 0.99 -11.55
CA ILE A 53 14.10 1.36 -11.52
C ILE A 53 13.24 0.18 -11.96
N ARG A 54 13.53 -0.41 -13.11
CA ARG A 54 12.73 -1.50 -13.69
C ARG A 54 12.61 -2.69 -12.75
N PHE A 55 13.71 -3.13 -12.13
CA PHE A 55 13.69 -4.25 -11.19
C PHE A 55 12.88 -3.94 -9.93
N ASN A 56 13.03 -2.73 -9.39
CA ASN A 56 12.33 -2.34 -8.18
C ASN A 56 10.82 -2.13 -8.42
N TYR A 57 10.47 -1.53 -9.56
CA TYR A 57 9.09 -1.34 -10.01
C TYR A 57 8.39 -2.68 -10.27
N GLN A 58 9.07 -3.64 -10.93
CA GLN A 58 8.52 -4.97 -11.15
C GLN A 58 8.20 -5.69 -9.83
N ARG A 59 9.10 -5.57 -8.84
CA ARG A 59 8.90 -6.17 -7.52
C ARG A 59 7.72 -5.54 -6.80
N LEU A 60 7.60 -4.21 -6.86
CA LEU A 60 6.47 -3.46 -6.29
C LEU A 60 5.15 -3.88 -6.95
N TYR A 61 5.12 -3.93 -8.28
CA TYR A 61 3.94 -4.32 -9.05
C TYR A 61 3.46 -5.74 -8.71
N MET A 62 4.39 -6.71 -8.59
CA MET A 62 4.03 -8.07 -8.17
C MET A 62 3.39 -8.09 -6.78
N HIS A 63 3.92 -7.32 -5.81
CA HIS A 63 3.35 -7.29 -4.45
C HIS A 63 1.97 -6.66 -4.41
N TYR A 64 1.72 -5.61 -5.19
CA TYR A 64 0.37 -5.07 -5.38
C TYR A 64 -0.55 -6.12 -6.01
N GLY A 65 -0.12 -6.80 -7.07
CA GLY A 65 -0.93 -7.83 -7.72
C GLY A 65 -1.34 -8.97 -6.79
N TYR A 66 -0.44 -9.50 -5.97
CA TYR A 66 -0.80 -10.55 -4.99
C TYR A 66 -1.75 -10.04 -3.90
N PHE A 67 -1.58 -8.78 -3.48
CA PHE A 67 -2.45 -8.16 -2.48
C PHE A 67 -3.86 -7.92 -3.02
N ASP A 68 -3.98 -7.44 -4.25
CA ASP A 68 -5.26 -7.23 -4.92
C ASP A 68 -6.00 -8.55 -5.11
N ILE A 69 -5.30 -9.59 -5.61
CA ILE A 69 -5.88 -10.94 -5.73
C ILE A 69 -6.38 -11.45 -4.38
N TRP A 70 -5.63 -11.23 -3.30
CA TRP A 70 -6.04 -11.62 -1.95
C TRP A 70 -7.30 -10.87 -1.49
N ILE A 71 -7.34 -9.55 -1.66
CA ILE A 71 -8.50 -8.74 -1.28
C ILE A 71 -9.76 -9.16 -2.03
N GLU A 72 -9.65 -9.32 -3.35
CA GLU A 72 -10.78 -9.72 -4.19
C GLU A 72 -11.26 -11.14 -3.85
N SER A 73 -10.32 -12.08 -3.67
CA SER A 73 -10.65 -13.45 -3.27
C SER A 73 -11.33 -13.50 -1.91
N TYR A 74 -10.85 -12.70 -0.95
CA TYR A 74 -11.50 -12.56 0.36
C TYR A 74 -12.91 -11.99 0.24
N GLY A 75 -13.10 -10.96 -0.59
CA GLY A 75 -14.43 -10.40 -0.88
C GLY A 75 -15.39 -11.46 -1.39
N GLN A 76 -14.98 -12.22 -2.42
CA GLN A 76 -15.79 -13.30 -3.00
C GLN A 76 -16.11 -14.41 -2.00
N PHE A 77 -15.14 -14.79 -1.17
CA PHE A 77 -15.36 -15.82 -0.13
C PHE A 77 -16.43 -15.37 0.87
N MET A 78 -16.41 -14.11 1.30
CA MET A 78 -17.33 -13.58 2.30
C MET A 78 -18.78 -13.47 1.80
N VAL A 79 -19.01 -13.46 0.48
CA VAL A 79 -20.37 -13.55 -0.11
C VAL A 79 -21.03 -14.90 0.19
N VAL A 80 -20.26 -15.99 0.23
CA VAL A 80 -20.78 -17.36 0.34
C VAL A 80 -20.94 -17.81 1.80
N VAL A 81 -20.13 -17.25 2.71
CA VAL A 81 -20.11 -17.62 4.14
C VAL A 81 -21.50 -17.60 4.81
N PRO A 82 -22.35 -16.57 4.65
CA PRO A 82 -23.67 -16.53 5.29
C PRO A 82 -24.56 -17.69 4.87
N PHE A 83 -24.49 -18.07 3.59
CA PHE A 83 -25.26 -19.17 3.03
C PHE A 83 -24.77 -20.53 3.52
N LEU A 84 -23.47 -20.69 3.78
CA LEU A 84 -22.95 -21.94 4.36
C LEU A 84 -23.39 -22.14 5.81
N ILE A 85 -23.41 -21.06 6.59
CA ILE A 85 -23.78 -21.11 8.02
C ILE A 85 -25.29 -21.30 8.19
N ILE A 86 -26.09 -20.57 7.41
CA ILE A 86 -27.55 -20.50 7.59
C ILE A 86 -28.27 -21.46 6.65
N GLY A 87 -27.66 -21.88 5.55
CA GLY A 87 -28.23 -22.82 4.57
C GLY A 87 -28.88 -24.06 5.20
N PRO A 88 -28.26 -24.73 6.21
CA PRO A 88 -28.89 -25.87 6.90
C PRO A 88 -30.24 -25.57 7.55
N SER A 89 -30.48 -24.32 8.03
CA SER A 89 -31.77 -23.95 8.63
C SER A 89 -32.91 -23.91 7.61
N LEU A 90 -32.59 -23.72 6.32
CA LEU A 90 -33.56 -23.79 5.24
C LEU A 90 -34.04 -25.22 5.01
N PHE A 91 -33.11 -26.18 4.92
CA PHE A 91 -33.42 -27.58 4.64
C PHE A 91 -34.10 -28.29 5.82
N THR A 92 -33.86 -27.82 7.04
CA THR A 92 -34.53 -28.32 8.25
C THR A 92 -35.91 -27.68 8.48
N GLY A 93 -36.30 -26.69 7.66
CA GLY A 93 -37.55 -25.94 7.83
C GLY A 93 -37.55 -24.97 9.02
N ALA A 94 -36.43 -24.82 9.73
CA ALA A 94 -36.30 -23.90 10.86
C ALA A 94 -36.34 -22.42 10.43
N ALA A 95 -35.96 -22.11 9.19
CA ALA A 95 -36.05 -20.78 8.62
C ALA A 95 -36.54 -20.82 7.16
N LEU A 96 -37.36 -19.85 6.78
CA LEU A 96 -37.79 -19.66 5.39
C LEU A 96 -36.68 -19.01 4.56
N LEU A 97 -36.72 -19.21 3.24
CA LEU A 97 -35.75 -18.60 2.30
C LEU A 97 -35.64 -17.08 2.48
N GLY A 98 -36.76 -16.39 2.70
CA GLY A 98 -36.77 -14.95 2.93
C GLY A 98 -35.96 -14.52 4.16
N VAL A 99 -35.95 -15.31 5.23
CA VAL A 99 -35.15 -15.05 6.43
C VAL A 99 -33.67 -15.24 6.13
N VAL A 100 -33.30 -16.31 5.40
CA VAL A 100 -31.91 -16.55 4.99
C VAL A 100 -31.37 -15.38 4.17
N ILE A 101 -32.14 -14.90 3.19
CA ILE A 101 -31.76 -13.76 2.35
C ILE A 101 -31.61 -12.47 3.17
N GLN A 102 -32.51 -12.22 4.13
CA GLN A 102 -32.40 -11.05 5.01
C GLN A 102 -31.14 -11.09 5.86
N ILE A 103 -30.80 -12.25 6.44
CA ILE A 103 -29.59 -12.36 7.26
C ILE A 103 -28.34 -12.21 6.39
N SER A 104 -28.29 -12.80 5.18
CA SER A 104 -27.18 -12.59 4.25
C SER A 104 -26.99 -11.12 3.89
N ASN A 105 -28.08 -10.39 3.60
CA ASN A 105 -28.01 -8.95 3.31
C ASN A 105 -27.56 -8.13 4.52
N ALA A 106 -27.99 -8.50 5.72
CA ALA A 106 -27.55 -7.83 6.96
C ALA A 106 -26.06 -8.08 7.22
N PHE A 107 -25.59 -9.31 7.00
CA PHE A 107 -24.18 -9.67 7.08
C PHE A 107 -23.33 -8.86 6.11
N ASP A 108 -23.75 -8.77 4.85
CA ASP A 108 -23.03 -8.04 3.80
C ASP A 108 -22.88 -6.55 4.14
N ARG A 109 -23.94 -5.92 4.68
CA ARG A 109 -23.89 -4.53 5.16
C ARG A 109 -22.85 -4.33 6.27
N VAL A 110 -22.80 -5.24 7.24
CA VAL A 110 -21.83 -5.17 8.35
C VAL A 110 -20.42 -5.45 7.84
N HIS A 111 -20.25 -6.48 7.02
CA HIS A 111 -18.97 -6.86 6.43
C HIS A 111 -18.38 -5.74 5.57
N SER A 112 -19.19 -5.12 4.71
CA SER A 112 -18.79 -3.99 3.86
C SER A 112 -18.27 -2.80 4.69
N GLY A 113 -18.93 -2.49 5.83
CA GLY A 113 -18.46 -1.47 6.75
C GLY A 113 -17.06 -1.74 7.31
N PHE A 114 -16.75 -2.99 7.67
CA PHE A 114 -15.41 -3.39 8.10
C PHE A 114 -14.41 -3.50 6.94
N ALA A 115 -14.88 -3.90 5.75
CA ALA A 115 -14.07 -4.04 4.56
C ALA A 115 -13.62 -2.68 3.99
N LEU A 116 -14.32 -1.58 4.31
CA LEU A 116 -13.90 -0.24 3.92
C LEU A 116 -12.46 0.06 4.36
N PHE A 117 -12.05 -0.35 5.56
CA PHE A 117 -10.67 -0.19 6.03
C PHE A 117 -9.65 -1.04 5.26
N LEU A 118 -10.09 -2.20 4.74
CA LEU A 118 -9.26 -3.09 3.93
C LEU A 118 -9.02 -2.50 2.54
N PHE A 119 -10.08 -2.02 1.88
CA PHE A 119 -9.97 -1.43 0.55
C PHE A 119 -9.21 -0.09 0.57
N ASN A 120 -9.34 0.67 1.65
CA ASN A 120 -8.61 1.94 1.83
C ASN A 120 -7.26 1.76 2.53
N TRP A 121 -6.72 0.53 2.59
CA TRP A 121 -5.47 0.24 3.29
C TRP A 121 -4.29 1.04 2.71
N THR A 122 -4.18 1.11 1.38
CA THR A 122 -3.12 1.88 0.70
C THR A 122 -3.16 3.35 1.11
N THR A 123 -4.33 3.98 1.11
CA THR A 123 -4.53 5.37 1.56
C THR A 123 -4.10 5.58 3.01
N ILE A 124 -4.42 4.65 3.91
CA ILE A 124 -3.99 4.71 5.31
C ILE A 124 -2.46 4.63 5.42
N THR A 125 -1.83 3.73 4.65
CA THR A 125 -0.37 3.60 4.66
C THR A 125 0.34 4.81 4.06
N GLU A 126 -0.25 5.44 3.04
CA GLU A 126 0.26 6.66 2.43
C GLU A 126 0.22 7.83 3.41
N LEU A 127 -0.93 8.03 4.08
CA LEU A 127 -1.08 9.01 5.17
C LEU A 127 0.00 8.83 6.25
N ARG A 128 0.24 7.58 6.66
CA ARG A 128 1.29 7.26 7.65
C ARG A 128 2.70 7.60 7.12
N SER A 129 2.96 7.37 5.85
CA SER A 129 4.23 7.72 5.20
C SER A 129 4.45 9.23 5.16
N ILE A 130 3.43 9.99 4.77
CA ILE A 130 3.46 11.46 4.75
C ILE A 130 3.75 12.00 6.16
N TRP A 131 3.03 11.50 7.17
CA TRP A 131 3.22 11.91 8.55
C TRP A 131 4.66 11.69 9.00
N LYS A 132 5.24 10.51 8.73
CA LYS A 132 6.62 10.20 9.08
C LYS A 132 7.63 11.16 8.42
N ARG A 133 7.47 11.44 7.12
CA ARG A 133 8.35 12.37 6.39
C ARG A 133 8.25 13.79 6.92
N LEU A 134 7.05 14.24 7.28
CA LEU A 134 6.84 15.57 7.85
C LEU A 134 7.49 15.68 9.24
N SER A 135 7.35 14.66 10.08
CA SER A 135 8.03 14.61 11.39
C SER A 135 9.56 14.57 11.23
N GLU A 136 10.10 13.81 10.29
CA GLU A 136 11.54 13.82 10.00
C GLU A 136 12.02 15.20 9.52
N PHE A 137 11.22 15.89 8.70
CA PHE A 137 11.52 17.25 8.25
C PHE A 137 11.54 18.24 9.41
N GLU A 138 10.55 18.19 10.30
CA GLU A 138 10.45 19.04 11.50
C GLU A 138 11.63 18.81 12.46
N ILE A 139 12.00 17.55 12.71
CA ILE A 139 13.18 17.20 13.52
C ILE A 139 14.47 17.76 12.90
N ASN A 140 14.62 17.70 11.58
CA ASN A 140 15.78 18.27 10.91
C ASN A 140 15.79 19.80 11.00
N LEU A 141 14.64 20.46 10.83
CA LEU A 141 14.52 21.91 11.03
C LEU A 141 14.97 22.32 12.43
N ASP A 142 14.48 21.66 13.48
CA ASP A 142 14.89 21.95 14.87
C ASP A 142 16.39 21.74 15.09
N LYS A 143 16.95 20.69 14.49
CA LYS A 143 18.39 20.37 14.59
C LYS A 143 19.27 21.45 13.97
N TYR A 144 18.85 22.05 12.86
CA TYR A 144 19.61 23.08 12.13
C TYR A 144 19.15 24.52 12.42
N SER A 145 18.06 24.71 13.15
CA SER A 145 17.56 26.03 13.57
C SER A 145 18.31 26.61 14.78
N LYS A 146 19.16 25.83 15.46
CA LYS A 146 20.07 26.34 16.49
C LYS A 146 21.42 26.67 15.86
N PRO A 147 21.77 27.95 15.66
CA PRO A 147 23.12 28.33 15.29
C PRO A 147 24.02 28.16 16.52
N ASP A 148 25.04 27.31 16.39
CA ASP A 148 26.25 27.25 17.22
C ASP A 148 26.10 27.26 18.75
N GLU A 149 26.10 26.06 19.32
CA GLU A 149 26.78 25.80 20.60
C GLU A 149 28.10 25.03 20.34
N ILE A 150 28.80 25.40 19.25
CA ILE A 150 30.18 24.98 18.97
C ILE A 150 31.04 26.23 18.82
N THR A 151 31.19 26.97 19.90
CA THR A 151 32.42 27.72 20.17
C THR A 151 32.79 27.47 21.62
N THR A 152 33.71 26.53 21.87
CA THR A 152 34.91 26.69 22.69
C THR A 152 35.83 25.51 22.41
#